data_AF-A0A9J6GVZ0-F1
#
_entry.id   AF-A0A9J6GVZ0-F1
#
_cell.length_a   1.000
_cell.length_b   1.000
_cell.length_c   1.000
_cell.angle_alpha   90.00
_cell.angle_beta   90.00
_cell.angle_gamma   90.00
#
_symmetry.space_group_name_H-M   'P 1'
#
loop_
_entity.id
_entity.type
_entity.pdbx_description
1 polymer ?
#
loop_
_entity_poly.entity_id
_entity_poly.type
_entity_poly.pdbx_seq_one_letter_code
_entity_poly.pdbx_strand_id
1 'polypeptide(L)'
;MRGALNMRRTWALLRHLLDPSKSKSSQFVHIAKLLHKQDGTKQNIICRPKGLYIPTSNSSEPPIACYAGAPNPTLGAKISGVEIIPAIRFLRRQTAPAADAITNKLLRHLDDTCIAHITTLLTTTGSTAIFPARQKTQRCF
;
A
#
# COMPACT_ATOMS: atom_id res chain seq x y z
N MET A 1 -25.92 -19.12 -19.44
CA MET A 1 -25.51 -18.11 -18.43
C MET A 1 -24.34 -18.68 -17.64
N ARG A 2 -23.09 -18.39 -18.03
CA ARG A 2 -21.87 -18.92 -17.40
C ARG A 2 -21.56 -18.14 -16.12
N GLY A 3 -21.40 -18.87 -15.01
CA GLY A 3 -21.31 -18.36 -13.65
C GLY A 3 -19.97 -17.73 -13.29
N ALA A 4 -19.82 -16.44 -13.59
CA ALA A 4 -18.74 -15.63 -13.05
C ALA A 4 -19.31 -14.57 -12.10
N LEU A 5 -19.30 -14.88 -10.80
CA LEU A 5 -19.42 -13.93 -9.68
C LEU A 5 -18.22 -12.95 -9.63
N ASN A 6 -17.74 -12.46 -10.77
CA ASN A 6 -16.60 -11.54 -10.85
C ASN A 6 -17.05 -10.06 -10.86
N MET A 7 -18.31 -9.77 -11.18
CA MET A 7 -18.77 -8.39 -11.16
C MET A 7 -18.88 -7.84 -9.73
N ARG A 8 -18.17 -6.74 -9.44
CA ARG A 8 -18.29 -5.95 -8.19
C ARG A 8 -19.77 -5.68 -7.83
N ARG A 9 -20.61 -5.45 -8.85
CA ARG A 9 -22.05 -5.23 -8.68
C ARG A 9 -22.79 -6.47 -8.17
N THR A 10 -22.44 -7.67 -8.63
CA THR A 10 -23.05 -8.93 -8.17
C THR A 10 -22.69 -9.21 -6.71
N TRP A 11 -21.45 -8.98 -6.30
CA TRP A 11 -21.04 -9.09 -4.90
C TRP A 11 -21.67 -8.03 -3.99
N ALA A 12 -21.83 -6.79 -4.48
CA ALA A 12 -22.53 -5.75 -3.74
C ALA A 12 -24.01 -6.12 -3.51
N LEU A 13 -24.67 -6.66 -4.54
CA LEU A 13 -26.05 -7.13 -4.47
C LEU A 13 -26.19 -8.35 -3.54
N LEU A 14 -25.30 -9.33 -3.64
CA LEU A 14 -25.29 -10.50 -2.74
C LEU A 14 -25.13 -10.09 -1.27
N ARG A 15 -24.20 -9.16 -0.96
CA ARG A 15 -24.04 -8.64 0.41
C ARG A 15 -25.28 -7.92 0.91
N HIS A 16 -25.98 -7.20 0.03
CA HIS A 16 -27.24 -6.53 0.37
C HIS A 16 -28.38 -7.52 0.62
N LEU A 17 -28.41 -8.65 -0.10
CA LEU A 17 -29.42 -9.69 0.12
C LEU A 17 -29.15 -10.50 1.39
N LEU A 18 -27.88 -10.77 1.71
CA LEU A 18 -27.48 -11.46 2.95
C LEU A 18 -27.68 -10.60 4.19
N ASP A 19 -27.40 -9.31 4.08
CA ASP A 19 -27.54 -8.36 5.18
C ASP A 19 -27.94 -6.98 4.65
N PRO A 20 -29.25 -6.65 4.66
CA PRO A 20 -29.73 -5.34 4.19
C PRO A 20 -29.24 -4.20 5.09
N SER A 21 -28.73 -4.50 6.30
CA SER A 21 -28.19 -3.49 7.21
C SER A 21 -26.80 -3.00 6.82
N LYS A 22 -26.08 -3.71 5.94
CA LYS A 22 -24.72 -3.36 5.49
C LYS A 22 -24.67 -2.52 4.22
N SER A 23 -25.82 -2.07 3.71
CA SER A 23 -25.88 -1.12 2.59
C SER A 23 -25.24 0.23 2.96
N LYS A 24 -24.75 0.96 1.95
CA LYS A 24 -24.26 2.33 2.15
C LYS A 24 -25.36 3.22 2.72
N SER A 25 -26.59 3.07 2.25
CA SER A 25 -27.74 3.87 2.70
C SER A 25 -28.12 3.59 4.15
N SER A 26 -28.10 2.32 4.59
CA SER A 26 -28.39 1.95 5.98
C SER A 26 -27.29 2.43 6.93
N GLN A 27 -26.03 2.40 6.50
CA GLN A 27 -24.92 2.99 7.26
C GLN A 27 -25.09 4.49 7.44
N PHE A 28 -25.50 5.23 6.41
CA PHE A 28 -25.81 6.67 6.52
C PHE A 28 -26.92 6.95 7.54
N VAL A 29 -28.01 6.18 7.49
CA VAL A 29 -29.11 6.31 8.45
C VAL A 29 -28.64 5.99 9.87
N HIS A 30 -27.79 4.97 10.03
CA HIS A 30 -27.25 4.59 11.33
C HIS A 30 -26.32 5.68 11.88
N ILE A 31 -25.43 6.23 11.05
CA ILE A 31 -24.54 7.34 11.41
C ILE A 31 -25.36 8.57 11.79
N ALA A 32 -26.41 8.91 11.02
CA ALA A 32 -27.30 10.04 11.32
C ALA A 32 -28.00 9.85 12.67
N LYS A 33 -28.53 8.65 12.96
CA LYS A 33 -29.12 8.33 14.26
C LYS A 33 -28.11 8.43 15.40
N LEU A 34 -26.88 7.96 15.19
CA LEU A 34 -25.81 8.02 16.17
C LEU A 34 -25.37 9.47 16.44
N LEU A 35 -25.35 10.30 15.40
CA LEU A 35 -25.08 11.73 15.48
C LEU A 35 -26.19 12.49 16.21
N HIS A 36 -27.46 12.10 16.02
CA HIS A 36 -28.60 12.68 16.75
C HIS A 36 -28.69 12.25 18.21
N LYS A 37 -28.15 11.08 18.57
CA LYS A 37 -28.11 10.57 19.95
C LYS A 37 -26.96 11.13 20.79
N GLN A 38 -25.98 11.78 20.16
CA GLN A 38 -24.85 12.40 20.83
C GLN A 38 -25.18 13.86 21.12
N ASP A 39 -25.40 14.19 22.39
CA ASP A 39 -25.53 15.57 22.83
C ASP A 39 -24.16 16.27 22.79
N GLY A 40 -23.95 17.16 21.82
CA GLY A 40 -22.74 17.98 21.73
C GLY A 40 -22.53 18.72 20.41
N THR A 41 -21.73 19.79 20.46
CA THR A 41 -21.29 20.57 19.29
C THR A 41 -20.51 19.67 18.32
N LYS A 42 -20.78 19.81 17.00
CA LYS A 42 -20.19 19.00 15.90
C LYS A 42 -18.66 18.82 15.99
N GLN A 43 -17.95 19.79 16.58
CA GLN A 43 -16.50 19.76 16.77
C GLN A 43 -16.06 18.69 17.78
N ASN A 44 -16.81 18.46 18.87
CA ASN A 44 -16.46 17.45 19.87
C ASN A 44 -16.58 16.01 19.33
N ILE A 45 -17.53 15.76 18.43
CA ILE A 45 -17.74 14.45 17.78
C ILE A 45 -16.54 14.06 16.93
N ILE A 46 -15.86 15.03 16.32
CA ILE A 46 -14.69 14.80 15.46
C ILE A 46 -13.40 14.74 16.29
N CYS A 47 -13.27 15.57 17.33
CA CYS A 47 -12.07 15.61 18.17
C CYS A 47 -11.87 14.33 18.99
N ARG A 48 -12.95 13.70 19.48
CA ARG A 48 -12.88 12.46 20.27
C ARG A 48 -12.26 11.27 19.54
N PRO A 49 -12.71 10.87 18.33
CA PRO A 49 -12.08 9.78 17.58
C PRO A 49 -10.69 10.18 17.05
N LYS A 50 -10.46 11.47 16.77
CA LYS A 50 -9.12 11.94 16.40
C LYS A 50 -8.11 11.66 17.51
N GLY A 51 -8.39 12.00 18.76
CA GLY A 51 -7.46 11.72 19.87
C GLY A 51 -7.25 10.23 20.18
N LEU A 52 -8.25 9.38 19.88
CA LEU A 52 -8.17 7.93 20.13
C LEU A 52 -7.44 7.16 19.03
N TYR A 53 -7.63 7.53 17.77
CA TYR A 53 -7.20 6.74 16.62
C TYR A 53 -6.17 7.44 15.73
N ILE A 54 -6.02 8.75 15.86
CA ILE A 54 -5.04 9.52 15.10
C ILE A 54 -4.01 10.03 16.10
N PRO A 55 -2.75 9.55 16.07
CA PRO A 55 -1.70 10.14 16.88
C PRO A 55 -1.52 11.60 16.45
N THR A 56 -2.07 12.53 17.24
CA THR A 56 -2.03 13.98 16.98
C THR A 56 -0.84 14.66 17.62
N SER A 57 -0.13 13.99 18.52
CA SER A 57 1.17 14.46 18.97
C SER A 57 2.20 14.10 17.90
N ASN A 58 3.08 15.07 17.60
CA ASN A 58 4.45 14.79 17.19
C ASN A 58 5.17 14.06 18.34
N SER A 59 4.61 12.93 18.78
CA SER A 59 5.21 12.05 19.76
C SER A 59 6.51 11.65 19.12
N SER A 60 7.61 12.15 19.68
CA SER A 60 8.98 11.74 19.41
C SER A 60 8.92 10.31 18.92
N GLU A 61 9.21 10.12 17.64
CA GLU A 61 9.33 8.81 17.05
C GLU A 61 10.17 8.00 18.05
N PRO A 62 9.66 6.90 18.61
CA PRO A 62 10.44 6.13 19.56
C PRO A 62 11.78 5.87 18.88
N PRO A 63 12.92 6.14 19.53
CA PRO A 63 14.22 5.99 18.89
C PRO A 63 14.24 4.61 18.24
N ILE A 64 14.41 4.60 16.92
CA ILE A 64 14.37 3.38 16.12
C ILE A 64 15.29 2.39 16.83
N ALA A 65 14.71 1.33 17.39
CA ALA A 65 15.48 0.40 18.19
C ALA A 65 16.60 -0.15 17.30
N CYS A 66 17.85 0.13 17.67
CA CYS A 66 19.00 -0.39 16.95
C CYS A 66 18.91 -1.91 16.95
N TYR A 67 19.03 -2.51 15.77
CA TYR A 67 18.95 -3.95 15.61
C TYR A 67 20.02 -4.63 16.47
N ALA A 68 19.58 -5.36 17.50
CA ALA A 68 20.44 -6.08 18.45
C ALA A 68 20.45 -7.61 18.20
N GLY A 69 19.96 -8.04 17.03
CA GLY A 69 19.91 -9.45 16.64
C GLY A 69 21.23 -9.99 16.06
N ALA A 70 21.22 -11.27 15.68
CA ALA A 70 22.36 -11.91 15.02
C ALA A 70 22.72 -11.22 13.70
N PRO A 71 24.01 -11.12 13.33
CA PRO A 71 24.41 -10.52 12.07
C PRO A 71 23.77 -11.28 10.91
N ASN A 72 23.16 -10.54 9.98
CA ASN A 72 22.59 -11.10 8.77
C ASN A 72 23.50 -10.82 7.56
N PRO A 73 24.48 -11.69 7.25
CA PRO A 73 25.42 -11.47 6.15
C PRO A 73 24.73 -11.49 4.78
N THR A 74 23.54 -12.08 4.66
CA THR A 74 22.80 -12.14 3.38
C THR A 74 22.18 -10.80 3.01
N LEU A 75 21.89 -9.93 3.98
CA LEU A 75 21.23 -8.64 3.75
C LEU A 75 22.13 -7.63 3.02
N GLY A 76 23.46 -7.78 3.16
CA GLY A 76 24.46 -6.93 2.49
C GLY A 76 25.14 -7.59 1.29
N ALA A 77 24.72 -8.80 0.90
CA ALA A 77 25.29 -9.49 -0.25
C ALA A 77 24.95 -8.75 -1.55
N LYS A 78 25.84 -8.86 -2.55
CA LYS A 78 25.57 -8.32 -3.88
C LYS A 78 24.37 -9.04 -4.49
N ILE A 79 23.36 -8.28 -4.89
CA ILE A 79 22.18 -8.78 -5.61
C ILE A 79 22.65 -9.40 -6.92
N SER A 80 22.19 -10.62 -7.21
CA SER A 80 22.51 -11.33 -8.46
C SER A 80 21.42 -11.13 -9.51
N GLY A 81 21.78 -11.14 -10.80
CA GLY A 81 20.82 -11.07 -11.90
C GLY A 81 19.79 -12.21 -11.86
N VAL A 82 20.18 -13.37 -11.33
CA VAL A 82 19.30 -14.55 -11.15
C VAL A 82 18.15 -14.28 -10.17
N GLU A 83 18.35 -13.36 -9.22
CA GLU A 83 17.32 -12.95 -8.25
C GLU A 83 16.38 -11.88 -8.82
N ILE A 84 16.87 -11.07 -9.76
CA ILE A 84 16.11 -9.98 -10.37
C ILE A 84 15.08 -10.50 -11.38
N ILE A 85 15.41 -11.54 -12.13
CA ILE A 85 14.49 -12.16 -13.10
C ILE A 85 13.15 -12.60 -12.44
N PRO A 86 13.14 -13.39 -11.34
CA PRO A 86 11.90 -13.75 -10.66
C PRO A 86 11.22 -12.54 -10.02
N ALA A 87 11.98 -11.56 -9.50
CA ALA A 87 11.41 -10.33 -8.95
C ALA A 87 10.63 -9.53 -10.00
N ILE A 88 11.18 -9.37 -11.22
CA ILE A 88 10.51 -8.73 -12.36
C ILE A 88 9.25 -9.50 -12.77
N ARG A 89 9.31 -10.84 -12.76
CA ARG A 89 8.15 -11.69 -13.07
C ARG A 89 7.05 -11.54 -12.02
N PHE A 90 7.39 -11.32 -10.75
CA PHE A 90 6.41 -11.13 -9.68
C PHE A 90 5.69 -9.77 -9.74
N LEU A 91 6.22 -8.77 -10.47
CA LEU A 91 5.60 -7.45 -10.59
C LEU A 91 4.17 -7.53 -11.15
N ARG A 92 3.20 -6.89 -10.49
CA ARG A 92 1.82 -6.82 -10.99
C ARG A 92 1.77 -5.98 -12.28
N ARG A 93 1.25 -6.56 -13.37
CA ARG A 93 1.22 -5.93 -14.71
C ARG A 93 0.40 -4.63 -14.77
N GLN A 94 -0.66 -4.53 -13.97
CA GLN A 94 -1.61 -3.41 -13.97
C GLN A 94 -1.40 -2.51 -12.74
N THR A 95 -0.29 -1.79 -12.74
CA THR A 95 -0.02 -0.73 -11.77
C THR A 95 0.19 0.59 -12.51
N ALA A 96 -0.23 1.69 -11.89
CA ALA A 96 0.05 3.01 -12.43
C ALA A 96 1.56 3.24 -12.43
N PRO A 97 2.13 3.77 -13.55
CA PRO A 97 3.55 4.10 -13.61
C PRO A 97 3.89 5.19 -12.60
N ALA A 98 5.15 5.20 -12.16
CA ALA A 98 5.69 6.23 -11.27
C ALA A 98 5.92 7.55 -12.03
N ALA A 99 6.60 8.52 -11.40
CA ALA A 99 6.96 9.79 -12.05
C ALA A 99 7.78 9.57 -13.34
N ASP A 100 8.54 8.50 -13.39
CA ASP A 100 9.42 8.14 -14.52
C ASP A 100 8.66 7.58 -15.73
N ALA A 101 7.33 7.46 -15.67
CA ALA A 101 6.46 6.89 -16.72
C ALA A 101 6.78 5.44 -17.14
N ILE A 102 7.72 4.77 -16.47
CA ILE A 102 8.09 3.37 -16.70
C ILE A 102 6.96 2.46 -16.21
N THR A 103 6.49 1.57 -17.09
CA THR A 103 5.41 0.61 -16.76
C THR A 103 5.97 -0.76 -16.37
N ASN A 104 5.29 -1.47 -15.47
CA ASN A 104 5.62 -2.86 -15.15
C ASN A 104 5.51 -3.80 -16.36
N LYS A 105 4.73 -3.41 -17.38
CA LYS A 105 4.72 -4.13 -18.66
C LYS A 105 6.08 -4.03 -19.33
N LEU A 106 6.70 -2.86 -19.38
CA LEU A 106 8.02 -2.67 -19.99
C LEU A 106 9.09 -3.45 -19.21
N LEU A 107 9.11 -3.36 -17.88
CA LEU A 107 10.07 -4.09 -17.03
C LEU A 107 10.10 -5.60 -17.28
N ARG A 108 8.94 -6.19 -17.58
CA ARG A 108 8.80 -7.63 -17.88
C ARG A 108 9.33 -8.07 -19.25
N HIS A 109 9.56 -7.13 -20.17
CA HIS A 109 10.07 -7.40 -21.52
C HIS A 109 11.48 -6.83 -21.70
N LEU A 110 12.21 -6.58 -20.62
CA LEU A 110 13.61 -6.18 -20.72
C LEU A 110 14.48 -7.31 -21.26
N ASP A 111 15.47 -6.92 -22.04
CA ASP A 111 16.53 -7.80 -22.51
C ASP A 111 17.55 -8.09 -21.40
N ASP A 112 18.30 -9.17 -21.53
CA ASP A 112 19.25 -9.64 -20.52
C ASP A 112 20.35 -8.60 -20.25
N THR A 113 20.73 -7.84 -21.28
CA THR A 113 21.67 -6.71 -21.18
C THR A 113 21.15 -5.63 -20.23
N CYS A 114 19.86 -5.26 -20.36
CA CYS A 114 19.21 -4.29 -19.49
C CYS A 114 19.07 -4.81 -18.05
N ILE A 115 18.82 -6.11 -17.87
CA ILE A 115 18.76 -6.74 -16.54
C ILE A 115 20.14 -6.65 -15.85
N ALA A 116 21.22 -6.89 -16.58
CA ALA A 116 22.58 -6.72 -16.05
C ALA A 116 22.83 -5.26 -15.60
N HIS A 117 22.44 -4.28 -16.41
CA HIS A 117 22.55 -2.87 -16.04
C HIS A 117 21.76 -2.53 -14.77
N ILE A 118 20.50 -2.98 -14.65
CA ILE A 118 19.69 -2.76 -13.43
C ILE A 118 20.36 -3.39 -12.21
N THR A 119 20.94 -4.59 -12.36
CA THR A 119 21.66 -5.28 -11.28
C THR A 119 22.84 -4.45 -10.77
N THR A 120 23.62 -3.87 -11.70
CA THR A 120 24.75 -3.00 -11.33
C THR A 120 24.31 -1.70 -10.66
N LEU A 121 23.20 -1.11 -11.09
CA LEU A 121 22.65 0.09 -10.47
C LEU A 121 22.19 -0.17 -9.03
N LEU A 122 21.42 -1.24 -8.81
CA LEU A 122 20.88 -1.59 -7.49
C LEU A 122 21.99 -1.88 -6.47
N THR A 123 23.04 -2.59 -6.88
CA THR A 123 24.19 -2.90 -6.01
C THR A 123 25.03 -1.66 -5.67
N THR A 124 25.15 -0.72 -6.62
CA THR A 124 25.84 0.56 -6.40
C THR A 124 25.07 1.44 -5.42
N THR A 125 23.75 1.60 -5.61
CA THR A 125 22.89 2.39 -4.72
C THR A 125 22.68 1.77 -3.34
N GLY A 126 22.86 0.45 -3.19
CA GLY A 126 22.81 -0.21 -1.88
C GLY A 126 24.06 0.07 -1.03
N SER A 127 25.19 0.38 -1.66
CA SER A 127 26.47 0.64 -0.99
C SER A 127 26.67 2.12 -0.68
N THR A 128 26.08 3.01 -1.47
CA THR A 128 26.12 4.46 -1.27
C THR A 128 24.77 4.92 -0.71
N ALA A 129 24.74 5.55 0.46
CA ALA A 129 23.51 5.99 1.13
C ALA A 129 22.76 7.15 0.42
N ILE A 130 22.77 7.19 -0.91
CA ILE A 130 22.05 8.16 -1.74
C ILE A 130 20.79 7.47 -2.24
N PHE A 131 19.74 7.49 -1.42
CA PHE A 131 18.43 7.08 -1.88
C PHE A 131 17.85 8.17 -2.81
N PRO A 132 17.28 7.80 -3.97
CA PRO A 132 16.65 8.78 -4.85
C PRO A 132 15.49 9.47 -4.14
N ALA A 133 15.26 10.74 -4.50
CA ALA A 133 14.24 11.59 -3.88
C ALA A 133 12.85 10.93 -3.83
N ARG A 134 12.08 11.32 -2.79
CA ARG A 134 10.78 10.78 -2.39
C ARG A 134 9.88 10.45 -3.59
N GLN A 135 9.70 9.16 -3.85
CA GLN A 135 8.77 8.65 -4.85
C GLN A 135 7.32 8.86 -4.39
N LYS A 136 6.38 9.02 -5.34
CA LYS A 136 4.96 9.25 -5.06
C LYS A 136 4.42 8.18 -4.09
N THR A 137 3.98 8.60 -2.91
CA THR A 137 3.21 7.75 -1.98
C THR A 137 1.94 7.27 -2.71
N GLN A 138 1.88 5.98 -3.05
CA GLN A 138 0.65 5.39 -3.53
C GLN A 138 -0.41 5.54 -2.43
N ARG A 139 -1.49 6.28 -2.72
CA ARG A 139 -2.70 6.20 -1.91
C ARG A 139 -3.23 4.78 -2.04
N CYS A 140 -3.06 3.97 -1.00
CA CYS A 140 -3.79 2.71 -0.86
C CYS A 140 -5.29 3.06 -0.88
N PHE A 141 -5.99 2.54 -1.89
CA PHE A 141 -7.46 2.56 -1.99
C PHE A 141 -8.00 1.18 -1.64
#